data_AF-A0AAV9KGW2-F1
#
_entry.id   AF-A0AAV9KGW2-F1
#
_cell.length_a   1.000
_cell.length_b   1.000
_cell.length_c   1.000
_cell.angle_alpha   90.00
_cell.angle_beta   90.00
_cell.angle_gamma   90.00
#
_symmetry.space_group_name_H-M   'P 1'
#
loop_
_entity.id
_entity.type
_entity.pdbx_description
1 polymer ?
#
loop_
_entity_poly.entity_id
_entity_poly.type
_entity_poly.pdbx_seq_one_letter_code
_entity_poly.pdbx_strand_id
1 'polypeptide(L)'
;MAARACNSEECARRAGISLRLRCCPTEKQTSHTYSDGKGKKHRVSIGKPEHIQNHYAHNKSDIEHRVHFVINMFAEKVLKSMAVAYQEFPSDIEHRVHSAMDIFAEKVLHSIAEQANQEVPSDIEQSVHSVIDMFAEKVLHSITVAFQEVPSDINVGF
;
A
#
# COMPACT_ATOMS: atom_id res chain seq x y z
N MET A 1 46.05 -4.91 0.98
CA MET A 1 44.98 -3.88 0.99
C MET A 1 43.75 -4.50 1.64
N ALA A 2 43.44 -4.14 2.89
CA ALA A 2 42.25 -4.64 3.57
C ALA A 2 41.04 -3.80 3.12
N ALA A 3 40.12 -4.41 2.38
CA ALA A 3 38.82 -3.80 2.15
C ALA A 3 38.11 -3.68 3.51
N ARG A 4 37.97 -2.46 4.03
CA ARG A 4 37.11 -2.20 5.17
C ARG A 4 35.69 -2.60 4.76
N ALA A 5 35.10 -3.57 5.45
CA ALA A 5 33.68 -3.86 5.33
C ALA A 5 32.91 -2.57 5.65
N CYS A 6 32.26 -1.95 4.65
CA CYS A 6 31.35 -0.85 4.90
C CYS A 6 30.20 -1.43 5.73
N ASN A 7 29.99 -0.93 6.94
CA ASN A 7 28.77 -1.26 7.66
C ASN A 7 27.58 -0.72 6.83
N SER A 8 26.51 -1.51 6.72
CA SER A 8 25.35 -1.16 5.88
C SER A 8 24.69 0.15 6.32
N GLU A 9 24.83 0.50 7.61
CA GLU A 9 24.25 1.69 8.22
C GLU A 9 25.03 2.98 7.87
N GLU A 10 26.37 2.98 7.81
CA GLU A 10 27.14 4.14 7.33
C GLU A 10 27.16 4.24 5.81
N CYS A 11 27.06 3.12 5.09
CA CYS A 11 26.77 3.16 3.66
C CYS A 11 25.38 3.80 3.38
N ALA A 12 24.34 3.46 4.15
CA ALA A 12 23.03 4.11 4.07
C ALA A 12 23.10 5.61 4.45
N ARG A 13 23.78 5.94 5.55
CA ARG A 13 23.95 7.33 6.00
C ARG A 13 24.67 8.20 4.98
N ARG A 14 25.73 7.68 4.33
CA ARG A 14 26.45 8.37 3.24
C ARG A 14 25.59 8.60 2.00
N ALA A 15 24.59 7.74 1.77
CA ALA A 15 23.62 7.90 0.69
C ALA A 15 22.42 8.80 1.08
N GLY A 16 22.43 9.41 2.28
CA GLY A 16 21.30 10.21 2.77
C GLY A 16 20.07 9.38 3.19
N ILE A 17 20.25 8.07 3.40
CA ILE A 17 19.17 7.12 3.68
C ILE A 17 19.07 6.89 5.19
N SER A 18 17.92 7.25 5.78
CA SER A 18 17.62 6.93 7.18
C SER A 18 17.09 5.50 7.32
N LEU A 19 17.91 4.60 7.83
CA LEU A 19 17.58 3.17 8.00
C LEU A 19 16.97 2.89 9.37
N ARG A 20 15.84 2.16 9.42
CA ARG A 20 15.22 1.67 10.66
C ARG A 20 15.00 0.17 10.60
N LEU A 21 15.64 -0.55 11.50
CA LEU A 21 15.60 -2.00 11.64
C LEU A 21 14.52 -2.43 12.64
N ARG A 22 13.72 -3.44 12.29
CA ARG A 22 12.76 -4.10 13.20
C ARG A 22 12.85 -5.61 13.04
N CYS A 23 13.05 -6.32 14.14
CA CYS A 23 13.04 -7.79 14.18
C CYS A 23 11.78 -8.28 14.91
N CYS A 24 10.99 -9.12 14.25
CA CYS A 24 9.84 -9.80 14.83
C CYS A 24 10.25 -11.24 15.20
N PRO A 25 10.49 -11.55 16.49
CA PRO A 25 11.01 -12.85 16.91
C PRO A 25 10.02 -14.00 16.67
N THR A 26 8.71 -13.73 16.79
CA THR A 26 7.63 -14.72 16.58
C THR A 26 7.59 -15.24 15.15
N GLU A 27 7.84 -14.37 14.18
CA GLU A 27 7.72 -14.65 12.75
C GLU A 27 9.07 -14.97 12.11
N LYS A 28 10.17 -14.87 12.89
CA LYS A 28 11.56 -14.92 12.41
C LYS A 28 11.76 -14.02 11.18
N GLN A 29 11.12 -12.87 11.22
CA GLN A 29 11.12 -11.89 10.16
C GLN A 29 11.91 -10.65 10.60
N THR A 30 12.75 -10.13 9.73
CA THR A 30 13.42 -8.84 9.92
C THR A 30 12.99 -7.88 8.82
N SER A 31 12.61 -6.67 9.19
CA SER A 31 12.26 -5.62 8.25
C SER A 31 13.19 -4.42 8.41
N HIS A 32 13.51 -3.80 7.28
CA HIS A 32 14.25 -2.57 7.19
C HIS A 32 13.33 -1.55 6.53
N THR A 33 13.12 -0.41 7.18
CA THR A 33 12.42 0.72 6.58
C THR A 33 13.43 1.82 6.29
N TYR A 34 13.32 2.45 5.13
CA TYR A 34 14.12 3.60 4.80
C TYR A 34 13.33 4.65 4.03
N SER A 35 13.77 5.90 4.11
CA SER A 35 13.26 6.98 3.26
C SER A 35 14.22 7.21 2.12
N ASP A 36 13.72 7.37 0.89
CA ASP A 36 14.53 7.80 -0.24
C ASP A 36 14.66 9.34 -0.27
N GLY A 37 15.53 9.84 -1.17
CA GLY A 37 15.72 11.28 -1.38
C GLY A 37 14.51 11.99 -2.02
N LYS A 38 13.43 11.28 -2.34
CA LYS A 38 12.17 11.83 -2.87
C LYS A 38 11.07 11.87 -1.80
N GLY A 39 11.38 11.52 -0.55
CA GLY A 39 10.44 11.50 0.56
C GLY A 39 9.52 10.28 0.61
N LYS A 40 9.72 9.30 -0.28
CA LYS A 40 8.97 8.04 -0.24
C LYS A 40 9.58 7.09 0.77
N LYS A 41 8.72 6.30 1.43
CA LYS A 41 9.15 5.31 2.42
C LYS A 41 9.15 3.94 1.79
N HIS A 42 10.22 3.20 2.03
CA HIS A 42 10.42 1.86 1.50
C HIS A 42 10.60 0.89 2.65
N ARG A 43 10.05 -0.31 2.53
CA ARG A 43 10.25 -1.40 3.47
C ARG A 43 10.75 -2.63 2.73
N VAL A 44 11.80 -3.22 3.26
CA VAL A 44 12.31 -4.53 2.84
C VAL A 44 12.14 -5.48 4.01
N SER A 45 11.37 -6.54 3.80
CA SER A 45 11.09 -7.58 4.80
C SER A 45 11.71 -8.90 4.37
N ILE A 46 12.46 -9.54 5.26
CA ILE A 46 13.18 -10.79 5.02
C ILE A 46 12.71 -11.82 6.04
N GLY A 47 12.32 -13.01 5.60
CA GLY A 47 11.77 -14.03 6.48
C GLY A 47 11.59 -15.38 5.80
N LYS A 48 10.78 -16.25 6.41
CA LYS A 48 10.42 -17.53 5.81
C LYS A 48 9.55 -17.33 4.55
N PRO A 49 9.74 -18.12 3.49
CA PRO A 49 8.99 -17.96 2.24
C PRO A 49 7.47 -17.97 2.42
N GLU A 50 6.93 -18.92 3.17
CA GLU A 50 5.49 -19.05 3.42
C GLU A 50 4.93 -17.83 4.17
N HIS A 51 5.72 -17.28 5.10
CA HIS A 51 5.33 -16.13 5.89
C HIS A 51 5.37 -14.84 5.07
N ILE A 52 6.44 -14.63 4.30
CA ILE A 52 6.57 -13.48 3.40
C ILE A 52 5.44 -13.49 2.36
N GLN A 53 5.17 -14.65 1.77
CA GLN A 53 4.10 -14.78 0.79
C GLN A 53 2.72 -14.47 1.37
N ASN A 54 2.40 -14.97 2.57
CA ASN A 54 1.09 -14.77 3.18
C ASN A 54 0.80 -13.31 3.55
N HIS A 55 1.80 -12.58 4.01
CA HIS A 55 1.59 -11.23 4.56
C HIS A 55 1.91 -10.09 3.59
N TYR A 56 2.72 -10.35 2.55
CA TYR A 56 3.26 -9.28 1.70
C TYR A 56 2.89 -9.42 0.22
N ALA A 57 2.40 -10.58 -0.24
CA ALA A 57 2.05 -10.77 -1.65
C ALA A 57 0.55 -10.51 -1.90
N HIS A 58 0.25 -9.58 -2.79
CA HIS A 58 -1.13 -9.30 -3.22
C HIS A 58 -1.70 -10.35 -4.17
N ASN A 59 -0.85 -10.98 -4.98
CA ASN A 59 -1.19 -11.99 -5.98
C ASN A 59 -0.86 -13.41 -5.49
N LYS A 60 -1.16 -13.71 -4.22
CA LYS A 60 -0.75 -14.94 -3.56
C LYS A 60 -1.09 -16.19 -4.38
N SER A 61 -2.32 -16.29 -4.88
CA SER A 61 -2.82 -17.42 -5.68
C SER A 61 -1.92 -17.74 -6.88
N ASP A 62 -1.40 -16.71 -7.52
CA ASP A 62 -0.71 -16.83 -8.81
C ASP A 62 0.74 -17.29 -8.62
N ILE A 63 1.34 -16.94 -7.48
CA ILE A 63 2.74 -17.24 -7.19
C ILE A 63 2.94 -18.41 -6.22
N GLU A 64 1.89 -18.88 -5.54
CA GLU A 64 1.94 -19.96 -4.54
C GLU A 64 2.56 -21.26 -5.05
N HIS A 65 2.12 -21.75 -6.20
CA HIS A 65 2.68 -22.99 -6.75
C HIS A 65 4.15 -22.86 -7.11
N ARG A 66 4.55 -21.72 -7.68
CA ARG A 66 5.95 -21.47 -8.08
C ARG A 66 6.85 -21.33 -6.86
N VAL A 67 6.40 -20.63 -5.81
CA VAL A 67 7.14 -20.47 -4.56
C VAL A 67 7.34 -21.82 -3.88
N HIS A 68 6.30 -22.63 -3.74
CA HIS A 68 6.41 -23.97 -3.17
C HIS A 68 7.35 -24.89 -3.97
N PHE A 69 7.28 -24.84 -5.30
CA PHE A 69 8.20 -25.58 -6.15
C PHE A 69 9.67 -25.20 -5.89
N VAL A 70 9.97 -23.90 -5.82
CA VAL A 70 11.32 -23.42 -5.52
C VAL A 70 11.76 -23.83 -4.10
N ILE A 71 10.89 -23.75 -3.10
CA ILE A 71 11.21 -24.22 -1.74
C ILE A 71 11.61 -25.69 -1.75
N ASN A 72 10.83 -26.54 -2.43
CA ASN A 72 11.10 -27.97 -2.51
C ASN A 72 12.43 -28.26 -3.23
N MET A 73 12.72 -27.57 -4.34
CA MET A 73 14.01 -27.69 -5.03
C MET A 73 15.21 -27.36 -4.14
N PHE A 74 15.07 -26.40 -3.23
CA PHE A 74 16.14 -26.05 -2.27
C PHE A 74 16.22 -27.09 -1.15
N ALA A 75 15.08 -27.57 -0.67
CA ALA A 75 15.02 -28.61 0.36
C ALA A 75 15.64 -29.95 -0.11
N GLU A 76 15.42 -30.35 -1.37
CA GLU A 76 16.05 -31.52 -2.01
C GLU A 76 17.58 -31.44 -2.00
N LYS A 77 18.13 -30.22 -1.98
CA LYS A 77 19.58 -29.96 -1.91
C LYS A 77 20.06 -29.66 -0.49
N VAL A 78 19.21 -29.87 0.53
CA VAL A 78 19.49 -29.58 1.95
C VAL A 78 19.80 -28.09 2.19
N LEU A 79 19.22 -27.20 1.36
CA LEU A 79 19.35 -25.76 1.51
C LEU A 79 18.11 -25.20 2.22
N LYS A 80 18.34 -24.20 3.07
CA LYS A 80 17.26 -23.45 3.71
C LYS A 80 16.87 -22.25 2.84
N SER A 81 15.59 -22.17 2.49
CA SER A 81 15.02 -21.05 1.75
C SER A 81 14.68 -19.87 2.67
N MET A 82 14.87 -18.66 2.14
CA MET A 82 14.41 -17.40 2.72
C MET A 82 13.82 -16.55 1.61
N ALA A 83 12.81 -15.75 1.92
CA ALA A 83 12.19 -14.84 0.96
C ALA A 83 12.36 -13.38 1.41
N VAL A 84 12.30 -12.50 0.42
CA VAL A 84 12.37 -11.06 0.59
C VAL A 84 11.14 -10.44 -0.07
N ALA A 85 10.48 -9.53 0.62
CA ALA A 85 9.43 -8.68 0.09
C ALA A 85 9.84 -7.21 0.15
N TYR A 86 9.47 -6.46 -0.88
CA TYR A 86 9.65 -5.03 -0.96
C TYR A 86 8.27 -4.37 -1.01
N GLN A 87 8.12 -3.28 -0.26
CA GLN A 87 6.92 -2.45 -0.24
C GLN A 87 7.31 -0.98 -0.27
N GLU A 88 6.69 -0.23 -1.17
CA GLU A 88 6.70 1.23 -1.16
C GLU A 88 5.46 1.71 -0.40
N PHE A 89 5.65 2.63 0.53
CA PHE A 89 4.58 3.25 1.30
C PHE A 89 4.49 4.73 0.94
N PRO A 90 3.27 5.24 0.68
CA PRO A 90 3.06 6.66 0.52
C PRO A 90 3.60 7.42 1.73
N SER A 91 3.98 8.67 1.51
CA SER A 91 4.36 9.55 2.61
C SER A 91 3.20 9.68 3.61
N ASP A 92 3.48 10.10 4.84
CA ASP A 92 2.45 10.22 5.88
C ASP A 92 1.27 11.11 5.45
N ILE A 93 1.54 12.10 4.60
CA ILE A 93 0.52 12.97 4.02
C ILE A 93 -0.33 12.23 3.00
N GLU A 94 0.29 11.53 2.05
CA GLU A 94 -0.43 10.75 1.03
C GLU A 94 -1.26 9.62 1.65
N HIS A 95 -0.76 8.96 2.70
CA HIS A 95 -1.51 7.94 3.43
C HIS A 95 -2.72 8.54 4.16
N ARG A 96 -2.56 9.72 4.79
CA ARG A 96 -3.66 10.41 5.47
C ARG A 96 -4.72 10.90 4.49
N VAL A 97 -4.33 11.38 3.32
CA VAL A 97 -5.25 11.79 2.26
C VAL A 97 -6.03 10.60 1.73
N HIS A 98 -5.35 9.51 1.34
CA HIS A 98 -6.03 8.28 0.90
C HIS A 98 -6.98 7.72 1.97
N SER A 99 -6.52 7.61 3.22
CA SER A 99 -7.38 7.11 4.31
C SER A 99 -8.59 8.02 4.58
N ALA A 100 -8.42 9.35 4.51
CA ALA A 100 -9.53 10.27 4.67
C ALA A 100 -10.52 10.16 3.51
N MET A 101 -10.03 9.95 2.28
CA MET A 101 -10.86 9.73 1.09
C MET A 101 -11.64 8.41 1.20
N ASP A 102 -11.01 7.32 1.65
CA ASP A 102 -11.68 6.03 1.84
C ASP A 102 -12.79 6.15 2.91
N ILE A 103 -12.49 6.80 4.04
CA ILE A 103 -13.49 7.05 5.10
C ILE A 103 -14.64 7.92 4.59
N PHE A 104 -14.35 8.92 3.75
CA PHE A 104 -15.36 9.78 3.18
C PHE A 104 -16.23 9.03 2.18
N ALA A 105 -15.63 8.25 1.27
CA ALA A 105 -16.34 7.42 0.30
C ALA A 105 -17.29 6.43 0.99
N GLU A 106 -16.81 5.71 2.01
CA GLU A 106 -17.64 4.79 2.80
C GLU A 106 -18.82 5.50 3.49
N LYS A 107 -18.58 6.68 4.08
CA LYS A 107 -19.66 7.46 4.72
C LYS A 107 -20.68 7.99 3.71
N VAL A 108 -20.23 8.44 2.54
CA VAL A 108 -21.12 8.91 1.48
C VAL A 108 -21.94 7.75 0.92
N LEU A 109 -21.32 6.60 0.66
CA LEU A 109 -22.01 5.40 0.19
C LEU A 109 -23.03 4.90 1.23
N HIS A 110 -22.67 4.87 2.51
CA HIS A 110 -23.60 4.51 3.57
C HIS A 110 -24.77 5.49 3.65
N SER A 111 -24.52 6.80 3.55
CA SER A 111 -25.58 7.81 3.56
C SER A 111 -26.52 7.70 2.35
N ILE A 112 -25.98 7.41 1.16
CA ILE A 112 -26.77 7.21 -0.05
C ILE A 112 -27.60 5.93 0.06
N ALA A 113 -27.00 4.84 0.53
CA ALA A 113 -27.70 3.57 0.74
C ALA A 113 -28.80 3.68 1.79
N GLU A 114 -28.60 4.47 2.85
CA GLU A 114 -29.58 4.73 3.90
C GLU A 114 -30.74 5.60 3.40
N GLN A 115 -30.46 6.62 2.58
CA GLN A 115 -31.51 7.42 1.92
C GLN A 115 -32.27 6.66 0.83
N ALA A 116 -31.61 5.76 0.10
CA ALA A 116 -32.25 4.93 -0.92
C ALA A 116 -33.19 3.85 -0.34
N ASN A 117 -33.06 3.52 0.95
CA ASN A 117 -33.89 2.54 1.64
C ASN A 117 -35.09 3.16 2.40
N GLN A 118 -35.28 4.48 2.36
CA GLN A 118 -36.55 5.09 2.78
C GLN A 118 -37.58 4.89 1.68
N GLU A 119 -38.67 4.16 1.98
CA GLU A 119 -39.79 3.94 1.04
C GLU A 119 -40.31 5.27 0.50
N VAL A 120 -39.98 5.60 -0.74
CA VAL A 120 -40.50 6.77 -1.44
C VAL A 120 -41.82 6.34 -2.12
N PRO A 121 -42.93 7.05 -1.95
CA PRO A 121 -44.17 6.73 -2.65
C PRO A 121 -44.00 6.82 -4.18
N SER A 122 -44.57 5.85 -4.90
CA SER A 122 -44.35 5.57 -6.34
C SER A 122 -44.45 6.77 -7.29
N ASP A 123 -45.19 7.80 -6.91
CA ASP A 123 -45.43 8.99 -7.74
C ASP A 123 -44.25 9.99 -7.70
N ILE A 124 -43.29 9.81 -6.78
CA ILE A 124 -42.14 10.69 -6.56
C ILE A 124 -40.81 9.96 -6.80
N GLU A 125 -40.80 8.62 -6.86
CA GLU A 125 -39.59 7.80 -7.03
C GLU A 125 -38.75 8.19 -8.25
N GLN A 126 -39.35 8.39 -9.42
CA GLN A 126 -38.61 8.77 -10.64
C GLN A 126 -37.94 10.14 -10.54
N SER A 127 -38.58 11.08 -9.83
CA SER A 127 -38.04 12.42 -9.60
C SER A 127 -36.89 12.39 -8.59
N VAL A 128 -37.04 11.61 -7.50
CA VAL A 128 -36.01 11.46 -6.47
C VAL A 128 -34.80 10.71 -7.02
N HIS A 129 -34.99 9.62 -7.77
CA HIS A 129 -33.89 8.93 -8.43
C HIS A 129 -33.13 9.83 -9.41
N SER A 130 -33.85 10.62 -10.22
CA SER A 130 -33.20 11.57 -11.14
C SER A 130 -32.40 12.65 -10.42
N VAL A 131 -32.88 13.17 -9.28
CA VAL A 131 -32.15 14.18 -8.49
C VAL A 131 -30.94 13.57 -7.78
N ILE A 132 -31.07 12.33 -7.28
CA ILE A 132 -29.95 11.58 -6.68
C ILE A 132 -28.88 11.29 -7.73
N ASP A 133 -29.27 10.79 -8.91
CA ASP A 133 -28.34 10.50 -10.01
C ASP A 133 -27.63 11.78 -10.48
N MET A 134 -28.37 12.88 -10.66
CA MET A 134 -27.81 14.17 -11.02
C MET A 134 -26.81 14.68 -9.96
N PHE A 135 -27.11 14.50 -8.68
CA PHE A 135 -26.21 14.92 -7.59
C PHE A 135 -24.98 14.02 -7.51
N ALA A 136 -25.15 12.70 -7.63
CA ALA A 136 -24.06 11.73 -7.65
C ALA A 136 -23.10 12.00 -8.81
N GLU A 137 -23.61 12.26 -10.02
CA GLU A 137 -22.78 12.62 -11.17
C GLU A 137 -22.02 13.95 -10.95
N LYS A 138 -22.65 14.96 -10.34
CA LYS A 138 -21.99 16.24 -10.05
C LYS A 138 -20.88 16.10 -9.02
N VAL A 139 -21.12 15.31 -7.97
CA VAL A 139 -20.12 15.03 -6.93
C VAL A 139 -18.97 14.23 -7.53
N LEU A 140 -19.25 13.17 -8.29
CA LEU A 140 -18.24 12.36 -8.97
C LEU A 140 -17.41 13.20 -9.96
N HIS A 141 -18.05 14.08 -10.74
CA HIS A 141 -17.36 14.98 -11.65
C HIS A 141 -16.47 15.99 -10.90
N SER A 142 -16.98 16.60 -9.83
CA SER A 142 -16.21 17.56 -9.02
C SER A 142 -15.01 16.90 -8.32
N ILE A 143 -15.19 15.67 -7.83
CA ILE A 143 -14.12 14.84 -7.28
C ILE A 143 -13.08 14.55 -8.37
N THR A 144 -13.51 14.09 -9.54
CA THR A 144 -12.63 13.75 -10.67
C THR A 144 -11.77 14.93 -11.13
N VAL A 145 -12.37 16.12 -11.24
CA VAL A 145 -11.65 17.35 -11.61
C VAL A 145 -10.64 17.74 -10.53
N ALA A 146 -11.02 17.68 -9.25
CA ALA A 146 -10.11 17.99 -8.15
C ALA A 146 -8.89 17.05 -8.11
N PHE A 147 -9.02 15.79 -8.54
CA PHE A 147 -7.90 14.85 -8.65
C PHE A 147 -7.04 15.03 -9.90
N GLN A 148 -7.58 15.59 -10.99
CA GLN A 148 -6.81 15.93 -12.19
C GLN A 148 -5.98 17.21 -12.03
N GLU A 149 -6.37 18.10 -11.13
CA GLU A 149 -5.65 19.35 -10.85
C GLU A 149 -4.51 19.20 -9.85
N VAL A 150 -4.32 18.04 -9.21
CA VAL A 150 -3.15 17.81 -8.34
C VAL A 150 -1.91 17.69 -9.22
N PRO A 151 -0.99 18.68 -9.24
CA PRO A 151 0.21 18.59 -10.04
C PRO A 151 1.08 17.46 -9.47
N SER A 152 1.52 16.54 -10.31
CA SER A 152 2.48 15.48 -9.95
C SER A 152 3.87 16.00 -9.54
N ASP A 153 4.07 17.32 -9.53
CA ASP A 153 5.34 17.97 -9.23
C ASP A 153 5.24 18.80 -7.95
N ILE A 154 5.19 18.15 -6.79
CA ILE A 154 5.69 18.79 -5.57
C ILE A 154 7.22 18.74 -5.62
N ASN A 155 7.79 19.70 -6.35
CA ASN A 155 9.21 20.03 -6.27
C ASN A 155 9.49 20.68 -4.91
N VAL A 156 9.87 19.89 -3.90
CA VAL A 156 10.46 20.43 -2.67
C VAL A 156 11.96 20.50 -2.87
N GLY A 157 12.45 21.71 -3.13
CA GLY A 157 13.86 22.00 -3.29
C GLY A 157 14.66 21.86 -2.01
N PHE A 158 15.89 21.37 -2.21
CA PHE A 158 17.12 21.39 -1.38
C PHE A 158 17.13 20.62 -0.06
#